data_AF-A0A1H9DZ47-F1
#
_entry.id   AF-A0A1H9DZ47-F1
#
_cell.length_a   1.000
_cell.length_b   1.000
_cell.length_c   1.000
_cell.angle_alpha   90.00
_cell.angle_beta   90.00
_cell.angle_gamma   90.00
#
_symmetry.space_group_name_H-M   'P 1'
#
loop_
_entity.id
_entity.type
_entity.pdbx_description
1 polymer ?
#
loop_
_entity_poly.entity_id
_entity_poly.type
_entity_poly.pdbx_seq_one_letter_code
_entity_poly.pdbx_strand_id
1 'polypeptide(L)'
;MCQIAFDIPNEVLYDTKMSKKDALAFARKSVALCYYVQNGVSLGYCAEIAGMSKQQFIKYLGENGVSIFKFDDEEEFLEELNNA
;
A
#
# COMPACT_ATOMS: atom_id res chain seq x y z
N MET A 1 8.90 11.10 14.23
CA MET A 1 8.27 9.80 13.95
C MET A 1 7.41 9.38 15.12
N CYS A 2 6.29 8.72 14.87
CA CYS A 2 5.40 8.15 15.89
C CYS A 2 5.47 6.62 15.81
N GLN A 3 5.37 5.92 16.95
CA GLN A 3 5.35 4.47 17.01
C GLN A 3 4.01 3.99 17.61
N ILE A 4 3.38 3.04 16.93
CA ILE A 4 2.15 2.36 17.35
C ILE A 4 2.50 0.87 17.51
N ALA A 5 2.08 0.26 18.62
CA ALA A 5 2.32 -1.15 18.90
C ALA A 5 1.05 -1.80 19.48
N PHE A 6 0.81 -3.04 19.08
CA PHE A 6 -0.25 -3.90 19.58
C PHE A 6 0.20 -5.35 19.41
N ASP A 7 -0.34 -6.25 20.24
CA ASP A 7 -0.03 -7.67 20.18
C ASP A 7 -0.99 -8.38 19.22
N ILE A 8 -0.42 -9.27 18.39
CA ILE A 8 -1.19 -10.19 17.53
C ILE A 8 -1.12 -11.58 18.17
N PRO A 9 -2.27 -12.27 18.37
CA PRO A 9 -2.28 -13.64 18.88
C PRO A 9 -1.41 -14.56 18.01
N ASN A 10 -0.64 -15.46 18.62
CA ASN A 10 0.26 -16.36 17.89
C ASN A 10 -0.52 -17.28 16.94
N GLU A 11 -1.76 -17.61 17.29
CA GLU A 11 -2.70 -18.40 16.51
C GLU A 11 -2.89 -17.80 15.11
N VAL A 12 -2.94 -16.47 14.99
CA VAL A 12 -3.06 -15.79 13.69
C VAL A 12 -1.84 -16.07 12.82
N LEU A 13 -0.63 -16.09 13.39
CA LEU A 13 0.59 -16.42 12.64
C LEU A 13 0.57 -17.89 12.21
N TYR A 14 0.06 -18.79 13.05
CA TYR A 14 -0.07 -20.21 12.71
C TYR A 14 -1.09 -20.45 11.60
N ASP A 15 -2.28 -19.87 11.70
CA ASP A 15 -3.36 -20.01 10.73
C ASP A 15 -2.96 -19.44 9.36
N THR A 16 -2.28 -18.30 9.36
CA THR A 16 -1.79 -17.64 8.12
C THR A 16 -0.46 -18.20 7.62
N LYS A 17 0.18 -19.10 8.39
CA LYS A 17 1.52 -19.65 8.13
C LYS A 17 2.59 -18.56 7.94
N MET A 18 2.44 -17.43 8.63
CA MET A 18 3.36 -16.30 8.57
C MET A 18 4.42 -16.40 9.65
N SER A 19 5.68 -16.11 9.29
CA SER A 19 6.68 -15.77 10.31
C SER A 19 6.37 -14.39 10.91
N LYS A 20 7.01 -14.05 12.05
CA LYS A 20 6.92 -12.68 12.61
C LYS A 20 7.35 -11.60 11.61
N LYS A 21 8.34 -11.91 10.77
CA LYS A 21 8.82 -10.99 9.73
C LYS A 21 7.78 -10.79 8.64
N ASP A 22 7.10 -11.86 8.23
CA ASP A 22 6.03 -11.80 7.23
C ASP A 22 4.82 -11.03 7.77
N ALA A 23 4.42 -11.29 9.01
CA ALA A 23 3.33 -10.58 9.68
C ALA A 23 3.62 -9.07 9.82
N LEU A 24 4.85 -8.70 10.18
CA LEU A 24 5.26 -7.29 10.23
C LEU A 24 5.23 -6.65 8.84
N ALA A 25 5.77 -7.33 7.82
CA ALA A 25 5.75 -6.81 6.45
C ALA A 25 4.31 -6.65 5.93
N PHE A 26 3.44 -7.62 6.22
CA PHE A 26 2.01 -7.56 5.92
C PHE A 26 1.37 -6.35 6.59
N ALA A 27 1.50 -6.21 7.92
CA ALA A 27 0.89 -5.10 8.67
C ALA A 27 1.34 -3.72 8.15
N ARG A 28 2.64 -3.54 7.88
CA ARG A 28 3.18 -2.29 7.32
C ARG A 28 2.57 -1.97 5.96
N LYS A 29 2.49 -2.96 5.06
CA LYS A 29 1.92 -2.81 3.73
C LYS A 29 0.41 -2.52 3.78
N SER A 30 -0.33 -3.25 4.61
CA SER A 30 -1.78 -3.05 4.79
C SER A 30 -2.09 -1.66 5.33
N VAL A 31 -1.36 -1.20 6.35
CA VAL A 31 -1.53 0.16 6.90
C VAL A 31 -1.22 1.22 5.84
N ALA A 32 -0.13 1.08 5.10
CA ALA A 32 0.22 2.00 4.02
C ALA A 32 -0.83 2.03 2.91
N LEU A 33 -1.37 0.87 2.52
CA LEU A 33 -2.43 0.75 1.53
C LEU A 33 -3.71 1.46 1.97
N CYS A 34 -4.16 1.23 3.21
CA CYS A 34 -5.32 1.91 3.78
C CYS A 34 -5.13 3.43 3.85
N TYR A 35 -3.94 3.91 4.25
CA TYR A 35 -3.67 5.35 4.25
C TYR A 35 -3.69 5.96 2.85
N TYR A 36 -3.14 5.27 1.85
CA TYR A 36 -3.16 5.73 0.48
C TYR A 36 -4.59 5.80 -0.08
N VAL A 37 -5.35 4.71 0.05
CA VAL A 37 -6.68 4.58 -0.56
C VAL A 37 -7.75 5.37 0.18
N GLN A 38 -7.78 5.31 1.51
CA GLN A 38 -8.88 5.88 2.31
C GLN A 38 -8.63 7.32 2.76
N ASN A 39 -7.36 7.71 2.91
CA ASN A 39 -7.00 9.00 3.51
C ASN A 39 -6.23 9.91 2.55
N GLY A 40 -5.93 9.45 1.32
CA GLY A 40 -5.19 10.23 0.32
C GLY A 40 -3.78 10.61 0.75
N VAL A 41 -3.16 9.83 1.65
CA VAL A 41 -1.79 10.08 2.11
C VAL A 41 -0.81 9.93 0.94
N SER A 42 0.22 10.78 0.91
CA SER A 42 1.17 10.81 -0.21
C SER A 42 1.86 9.46 -0.44
N LEU A 43 2.17 9.18 -1.71
CA LEU A 43 2.91 7.99 -2.14
C LEU A 43 4.22 7.81 -1.37
N GLY A 44 4.93 8.92 -1.12
CA GLY A 44 6.21 8.91 -0.41
C GLY A 44 6.09 8.43 1.03
N TYR A 45 5.13 8.96 1.78
CA TYR A 45 4.91 8.55 3.17
C TYR A 45 4.39 7.12 3.25
N CYS A 46 3.51 6.69 2.35
CA CYS A 46 3.03 5.32 2.33
C CYS A 46 4.14 4.32 2.00
N ALA A 47 5.06 4.65 1.08
CA ALA A 47 6.23 3.82 0.79
C ALA A 47 7.16 3.69 2.00
N GLU A 48 7.37 4.78 2.75
CA GLU A 48 8.16 4.78 3.99
C GLU A 48 7.51 3.89 5.07
N ILE A 49 6.19 4.02 5.28
CA ILE A 49 5.42 3.16 6.19
C ILE A 49 5.56 1.70 5.76
N ALA A 50 5.39 1.39 4.48
CA ALA A 50 5.48 0.05 3.94
C ALA A 50 6.91 -0.54 3.98
N GLY A 51 7.93 0.31 4.18
CA GLY A 51 9.33 -0.10 4.28
C GLY A 51 9.95 -0.49 2.93
N MET A 52 9.57 0.22 1.87
CA MET A 52 10.02 -0.06 0.50
C MET A 52 10.25 1.25 -0.28
N SER A 53 10.89 1.17 -1.44
CA SER A 53 11.04 2.35 -2.31
C SER A 53 9.69 2.80 -2.89
N LYS A 54 9.61 4.04 -3.37
CA LYS A 54 8.41 4.53 -4.09
C LYS A 54 8.07 3.65 -5.29
N GLN A 55 9.07 3.20 -6.07
CA GLN A 55 8.82 2.32 -7.22
C GLN A 55 8.25 0.97 -6.79
N GLN A 56 8.78 0.39 -5.71
CA GLN A 56 8.25 -0.86 -5.16
C GLN A 56 6.82 -0.68 -4.65
N PHE A 57 6.51 0.47 -4.04
CA PHE A 57 5.16 0.76 -3.57
C PHE A 57 4.17 0.96 -4.71
N ILE A 58 4.56 1.64 -5.80
CA ILE A 58 3.72 1.73 -7.02
C ILE A 58 3.39 0.34 -7.56
N LYS A 59 4.39 -0.54 -7.66
CA LYS A 59 4.15 -1.93 -8.09
C LYS A 59 3.18 -2.65 -7.15
N TYR A 60 3.36 -2.48 -5.84
CA TYR A 60 2.47 -3.06 -4.83
C TYR A 60 1.03 -2.54 -4.95
N LEU A 61 0.82 -1.25 -5.24
CA LEU A 61 -0.51 -0.70 -5.50
C LEU A 61 -1.18 -1.40 -6.70
N GLY A 62 -0.45 -1.56 -7.80
CA GLY A 62 -0.95 -2.29 -8.98
C GLY A 62 -1.29 -3.75 -8.69
N GLU A 63 -0.47 -4.45 -7.89
CA GLU A 63 -0.75 -5.83 -7.42
C GLU A 63 -2.03 -5.92 -6.57
N ASN A 64 -2.47 -4.83 -5.95
CA ASN A 64 -3.70 -4.75 -5.15
C ASN A 64 -4.87 -4.07 -5.89
N GLY A 65 -4.75 -3.89 -7.21
CA GLY A 65 -5.81 -3.27 -8.02
C GLY A 65 -6.04 -1.78 -7.73
N VAL A 66 -5.08 -1.11 -7.10
CA VAL A 66 -5.14 0.32 -6.81
C VAL A 66 -4.42 1.08 -7.93
N SER A 67 -5.19 1.86 -8.69
CA SER A 67 -4.62 2.78 -9.67
C SER A 67 -3.88 3.91 -8.96
N ILE A 68 -2.66 4.22 -9.42
CA ILE A 68 -1.95 5.43 -9.03
C ILE A 68 -2.42 6.66 -9.80
N PHE A 69 -3.11 6.43 -10.91
CA PHE A 69 -3.76 7.47 -11.68
C PHE A 69 -5.12 7.71 -11.05
N LYS A 70 -5.26 8.89 -10.45
CA LYS A 70 -6.59 9.46 -10.22
C LYS A 70 -6.98 10.08 -11.54
N PHE A 71 -7.66 9.29 -12.38
CA PHE A 71 -8.44 9.88 -13.45
C PHE A 71 -9.72 10.32 -12.77
N ASP A 72 -9.98 11.62 -12.71
CA ASP A 72 -11.23 12.12 -12.14
C ASP A 72 -12.41 11.71 -13.05
N ASP A 73 -12.17 11.43 -14.34
CA ASP A 73 -13.09 10.75 -15.27
C ASP A 73 -12.37 9.91 -16.38
N GLU A 74 -13.15 9.16 -17.16
CA GLU A 74 -12.66 8.33 -18.27
C GLU A 74 -12.14 9.15 -19.48
N GLU A 75 -12.54 10.42 -19.63
CA GLU A 75 -12.09 11.33 -20.68
C GLU A 75 -10.64 11.78 -20.45
N GLU A 76 -10.25 12.10 -19.21
CA GLU A 76 -8.88 12.49 -18.86
C GLU A 76 -7.88 11.36 -19.16
N PHE A 77 -8.29 10.10 -18.94
CA PHE A 77 -7.50 8.92 -19.30
C PHE A 77 -7.30 8.76 -20.82
N LEU A 78 -8.36 8.98 -21.60
CA LEU A 78 -8.34 8.86 -23.05
C LEU A 78 -7.55 10.00 -23.72
N GLU A 79 -7.57 11.20 -23.15
CA GLU A 79 -6.74 12.31 -23.62
C GLU A 79 -5.24 12.04 -23.41
N GLU A 80 -4.83 11.52 -22.25
CA GLU A 80 -3.41 11.20 -22.04
C GLU A 80 -2.92 10.06 -22.94
N LEU A 81 -3.76 9.06 -23.23
CA LEU A 81 -3.43 7.96 -24.16
C LEU A 81 -3.26 8.43 -25.61
N ASN A 82 -4.04 9.40 -26.07
CA ASN A 82 -3.95 9.93 -27.43
C ASN A 82 -2.78 10.88 -27.64
N ASN A 83 -2.19 11.40 -26.56
CA ASN A 83 -1.07 12.34 -26.60
C ASN A 83 0.32 11.66 -26.48
N ALA A 84 0.38 10.32 -26.40
CA ALA A 84 1.60 9.51 -26.33
C ALA A 84 1.90 8.78 -27.65
#